data_AF-A0A2W6D1G5-F1
#
_entry.id   AF-A0A2W6D1G5-F1
#
_cell.length_a   1.000
_cell.length_b   1.000
_cell.length_c   1.000
_cell.angle_alpha   90.00
_cell.angle_beta   90.00
_cell.angle_gamma   90.00
#
_symmetry.space_group_name_H-M   'P 1'
#
loop_
_entity.id
_entity.type
_entity.pdbx_description
1 polymer ?
#
loop_
_entity_poly.entity_id
_entity_poly.type
_entity_poly.pdbx_seq_one_letter_code
_entity_poly.pdbx_strand_id
1 'polypeptide(L)'
;MAGGQPSDRRPEASRRTGTLFRWHAAAVHTSALVRHTESVSEAQRWWPGRRLGLGLLLAVVSASCGSTTPGSTGHVHGPGNGAHQSSPTSTDLPLALPAPAKTSVGDRGAVTSTTVNERPGARGPGSPTTNPGPPTCPQLTTAQLVGQRLIFSFTGTAAPSDLVRRIELGQAAGVILFSSNFTSTAELRQLTGMLQALPRPAALHAPLLIMTDQEGGEVTRIPEPLLRSASDTATGQDALQLGEQAGATLAGGGVNMDLAPVLDVARPGSFLAAQQRTYGSSAEAVGRLGESFAAGLARTGVIATPKHFPGLGSAVVSTDYAPVHLGLSRTTLAHVDEAPFAAAISAGAPGLMLATAVYPALDPALPAALSPAVATTELRGRLGFQGVSISDDLDAPALSAYGGPGQRALLATLAGTDLLLFASSYSSGAQAEDYLIPLAGMGRIPNAGLCASAGRILTLRSQITVP
;
A
#
# COMPACT_ATOMS: atom_id res chain seq x y z
N MET A 1 48.38 -77.38 -37.71
CA MET A 1 47.69 -76.10 -37.99
C MET A 1 47.25 -75.58 -36.62
N ALA A 2 47.80 -74.48 -36.07
CA ALA A 2 47.68 -73.08 -36.53
C ALA A 2 46.21 -72.64 -36.51
N GLY A 3 45.76 -71.60 -35.78
CA GLY A 3 46.38 -70.70 -34.77
C GLY A 3 45.23 -69.98 -34.01
N GLY A 4 45.40 -69.03 -33.10
CA GLY A 4 46.57 -68.39 -32.49
C GLY A 4 46.15 -67.63 -31.21
N GLN A 5 47.12 -67.15 -30.43
CA GLN A 5 46.99 -66.54 -29.09
C GLN A 5 47.85 -65.24 -29.05
N PRO A 6 47.96 -64.44 -27.95
CA PRO A 6 47.18 -64.32 -26.71
C PRO A 6 46.97 -62.85 -26.21
N SER A 7 46.65 -62.71 -24.91
CA SER A 7 46.83 -61.60 -23.96
C SER A 7 48.24 -60.92 -23.97
N ASP A 8 48.60 -59.89 -23.18
CA ASP A 8 48.23 -59.55 -21.78
C ASP A 8 48.72 -58.14 -21.33
N ARG A 9 48.23 -57.67 -20.16
CA ARG A 9 48.83 -56.77 -19.13
C ARG A 9 49.48 -55.38 -19.41
N ARG A 10 49.34 -54.49 -18.39
CA ARG A 10 50.04 -53.19 -18.18
C ARG A 10 51.44 -53.37 -17.57
N PRO A 11 52.29 -52.31 -17.55
CA PRO A 11 52.73 -51.75 -16.25
C PRO A 11 52.87 -50.20 -16.21
N GLU A 12 53.34 -49.66 -15.07
CA GLU A 12 53.43 -48.22 -14.73
C GLU A 12 54.80 -47.52 -14.94
N ALA A 13 54.74 -46.18 -15.07
CA ALA A 13 55.69 -45.15 -14.60
C ALA A 13 57.18 -45.08 -15.06
N SER A 14 57.60 -43.93 -15.62
CA SER A 14 58.55 -43.01 -14.96
C SER A 14 58.88 -41.67 -15.69
N ARG A 15 58.94 -40.59 -14.89
CA ARG A 15 59.78 -39.35 -14.88
C ARG A 15 60.34 -38.65 -16.15
N ARG A 16 59.97 -37.35 -16.24
CA ARG A 16 60.78 -36.11 -16.48
C ARG A 16 61.34 -35.74 -17.88
N THR A 17 60.70 -34.74 -18.50
CA THR A 17 61.24 -33.49 -19.13
C THR A 17 60.10 -32.46 -19.32
N GLY A 18 60.28 -31.15 -19.59
CA GLY A 18 61.54 -30.38 -19.57
C GLY A 18 61.47 -28.84 -19.80
N THR A 19 60.56 -28.26 -20.60
CA THR A 19 60.77 -26.92 -21.22
C THR A 19 59.75 -25.82 -20.85
N LEU A 20 60.19 -24.55 -20.91
CA LEU A 20 59.45 -23.34 -20.54
C LEU A 20 58.55 -22.78 -21.67
N PHE A 21 57.54 -21.96 -21.33
CA PHE A 21 57.50 -20.53 -21.71
C PHE A 21 56.50 -19.70 -20.89
N ARG A 22 56.77 -18.40 -20.72
CA ARG A 22 55.86 -17.36 -20.18
C ARG A 22 54.90 -16.90 -21.29
N TRP A 23 53.81 -16.15 -21.11
CA TRP A 23 53.30 -15.33 -20.01
C TRP A 23 51.75 -15.56 -19.92
N HIS A 24 50.88 -14.80 -19.24
CA HIS A 24 50.99 -13.56 -18.45
C HIS A 24 49.87 -13.52 -17.39
N ALA A 25 49.95 -12.60 -16.42
CA ALA A 25 48.83 -12.19 -15.58
C ALA A 25 48.79 -10.65 -15.49
N ALA A 26 47.60 -10.07 -15.40
CA ALA A 26 47.40 -8.66 -15.06
C ALA A 26 46.38 -8.58 -13.93
N ALA A 27 46.79 -7.99 -12.81
CA ALA A 27 45.93 -7.66 -11.68
C ALA A 27 45.59 -6.16 -11.70
N VAL A 28 44.59 -5.78 -10.89
CA VAL A 28 44.17 -4.43 -10.41
C VAL A 28 42.63 -4.46 -10.36
N HIS A 29 41.91 -4.15 -9.29
CA HIS A 29 42.14 -3.95 -7.86
C HIS A 29 40.73 -3.78 -7.26
N THR A 30 40.55 -4.07 -5.99
CA THR A 30 39.30 -3.82 -5.24
C THR A 30 39.01 -2.33 -5.08
N SER A 31 37.74 -1.95 -5.22
CA SER A 31 37.15 -0.76 -4.57
C SER A 31 35.69 -1.06 -4.20
N ALA A 32 35.46 -1.39 -2.93
CA ALA A 32 34.11 -1.51 -2.36
C ALA A 32 33.87 -0.33 -1.42
N LEU A 33 33.00 0.61 -1.80
CA LEU A 33 32.29 1.50 -0.88
C LEU A 33 31.11 2.21 -1.59
N VAL A 34 29.98 2.28 -0.89
CA VAL A 34 28.81 3.17 -1.10
C VAL A 34 28.14 3.17 -2.49
N ARG A 35 26.94 2.55 -2.56
CA ARG A 35 25.75 3.17 -3.17
C ARG A 35 24.43 2.54 -2.69
N HIS A 36 24.00 2.93 -1.49
CA HIS A 36 22.58 2.85 -1.10
C HIS A 36 21.95 4.21 -1.41
N THR A 37 21.21 4.34 -2.52
CA THR A 37 20.16 5.35 -2.79
C THR A 37 19.64 5.18 -4.23
N GLU A 38 18.85 4.13 -4.50
CA GLU A 38 18.13 3.97 -5.77
C GLU A 38 16.67 3.53 -5.53
N SER A 39 15.87 4.44 -4.96
CA SER A 39 14.40 4.28 -4.88
C SER A 39 13.63 5.62 -4.78
N VAL A 40 14.26 6.77 -5.10
CA VAL A 40 13.69 8.11 -4.84
C VAL A 40 13.90 9.10 -6.02
N SER A 41 14.31 8.64 -7.21
CA SER A 41 14.83 9.53 -8.29
C SER A 41 14.03 9.56 -9.61
N GLU A 42 12.74 9.17 -9.60
CA GLU A 42 11.87 9.28 -10.78
C GLU A 42 11.03 10.57 -10.82
N ALA A 43 10.78 11.22 -9.68
CA ALA A 43 9.95 12.44 -9.58
C ALA A 43 10.61 13.74 -10.11
N GLN A 44 11.76 13.68 -10.79
CA GLN A 44 12.49 14.87 -11.30
C GLN A 44 12.73 14.89 -12.82
N ARG A 45 12.14 13.97 -13.59
CA ARG A 45 12.50 13.79 -15.01
C ARG A 45 11.60 14.47 -16.05
N TRP A 46 10.60 15.26 -15.62
CA TRP A 46 9.68 15.96 -16.52
C TRP A 46 9.50 17.44 -16.18
N TRP A 47 10.30 18.32 -16.80
CA TRP A 47 10.00 19.75 -16.86
C TRP A 47 10.60 20.40 -18.13
N PRO A 48 9.81 20.58 -19.22
CA PRO A 48 10.24 21.38 -20.35
C PRO A 48 9.97 22.86 -20.05
N GLY A 49 11.04 23.65 -19.94
CA GLY A 49 10.95 25.05 -19.50
C GLY A 49 10.25 25.98 -20.50
N ARG A 50 9.55 27.00 -19.99
CA ARG A 50 9.15 28.19 -20.75
C ARG A 50 9.96 29.40 -20.31
N ARG A 51 10.79 29.91 -21.23
CA ARG A 51 11.39 31.24 -21.11
C ARG A 51 10.31 32.30 -21.35
N LEU A 52 10.20 33.26 -20.45
CA LEU A 52 9.57 34.54 -20.69
C LEU A 52 10.53 35.61 -20.16
N GLY A 53 11.01 36.47 -21.06
CA GLY A 53 11.94 37.53 -20.70
C GLY A 53 11.20 38.77 -20.21
N LEU A 54 11.84 39.53 -19.32
CA LEU A 54 11.51 40.93 -19.09
C LEU A 54 12.82 41.73 -19.01
N GLY A 55 12.82 42.91 -19.63
CA GLY A 55 14.04 43.67 -19.89
C GLY A 55 14.53 44.54 -18.72
N LEU A 56 15.85 44.57 -18.58
CA LEU A 56 16.71 45.74 -18.34
C LEU A 56 16.09 47.01 -17.70
N LEU A 57 16.57 47.39 -16.51
CA LEU A 57 16.85 48.80 -16.18
C LEU A 57 17.95 48.95 -15.13
N LEU A 58 18.76 50.00 -15.29
CA LEU A 58 20.10 50.23 -14.75
C LEU A 58 20.21 50.63 -13.24
N ALA A 59 21.46 50.57 -12.76
CA ALA A 59 22.19 51.61 -11.99
C ALA A 59 22.58 51.33 -10.53
N VAL A 60 23.79 50.74 -10.37
CA VAL A 60 24.95 51.27 -9.60
C VAL A 60 24.70 52.30 -8.47
N VAL A 61 25.11 51.94 -7.24
CA VAL A 61 25.95 52.78 -6.35
C VAL A 61 26.94 51.88 -5.60
N SER A 62 28.17 52.36 -5.35
CA SER A 62 29.29 51.64 -4.74
C SER A 62 29.95 52.40 -3.58
N ALA A 63 30.17 51.75 -2.43
CA ALA A 63 31.21 52.02 -1.41
C ALA A 63 31.14 50.87 -0.37
N SER A 64 32.17 50.11 0.01
CA SER A 64 33.61 50.33 0.31
C SER A 64 33.90 50.59 1.81
N CYS A 65 35.10 50.18 2.24
CA CYS A 65 35.63 50.07 3.62
C CYS A 65 35.03 48.94 4.49
N GLY A 66 35.81 48.20 5.29
CA GLY A 66 37.26 48.22 5.49
C GLY A 66 37.74 47.03 6.35
N SER A 67 39.02 46.68 6.23
CA SER A 67 39.65 45.49 6.83
C SER A 67 40.22 45.71 8.24
N THR A 68 40.24 44.66 9.08
CA THR A 68 41.29 44.44 10.09
C THR A 68 41.42 42.96 10.49
N THR A 69 42.64 42.53 10.76
CA THR A 69 43.12 41.17 11.13
C THR A 69 44.17 41.33 12.27
N PRO A 70 44.95 40.31 12.70
CA PRO A 70 44.67 38.94 13.13
C PRO A 70 45.34 38.56 14.48
N GLY A 71 45.22 37.30 14.93
CA GLY A 71 46.15 36.64 15.87
C GLY A 71 45.53 35.49 16.69
N SER A 72 46.24 34.43 17.11
CA SER A 72 47.57 33.94 16.70
C SER A 72 47.76 32.44 17.05
N THR A 73 48.40 31.68 16.16
CA THR A 73 49.40 30.60 16.38
C THR A 73 49.38 29.69 17.63
N GLY A 74 49.44 28.36 17.42
CA GLY A 74 49.73 27.37 18.48
C GLY A 74 49.88 25.93 17.98
N HIS A 75 51.12 25.44 17.94
CA HIS A 75 51.63 24.23 17.28
C HIS A 75 51.38 22.85 17.95
N VAL A 76 51.15 21.83 17.11
CA VAL A 76 51.83 20.50 17.02
C VAL A 76 52.00 19.59 18.25
N HIS A 77 51.32 18.43 18.26
CA HIS A 77 51.89 17.05 18.18
C HIS A 77 50.77 15.98 18.21
N GLY A 78 50.98 14.83 17.55
CA GLY A 78 50.14 13.61 17.71
C GLY A 78 51.00 12.43 18.20
N PRO A 79 50.65 11.14 17.97
CA PRO A 79 49.36 10.53 17.66
C PRO A 79 48.94 9.50 18.75
N GLY A 80 47.75 8.87 18.66
CA GLY A 80 47.34 7.82 19.60
C GLY A 80 46.22 6.89 19.09
N ASN A 81 46.49 5.58 19.08
CA ASN A 81 45.49 4.54 18.79
C ASN A 81 44.55 4.32 19.99
N GLY A 82 43.28 4.00 19.71
CA GLY A 82 42.32 3.57 20.73
C GLY A 82 41.03 3.04 20.13
N ALA A 83 40.96 1.74 19.87
CA ALA A 83 39.72 1.10 19.44
C ALA A 83 38.84 0.79 20.67
N HIS A 84 37.59 1.24 20.65
CA HIS A 84 36.53 0.67 21.49
C HIS A 84 35.23 0.58 20.70
N GLN A 85 34.71 -0.64 20.59
CA GLN A 85 33.38 -0.91 20.07
C GLN A 85 32.36 -0.57 21.16
N SER A 86 31.30 0.14 20.80
CA SER A 86 30.16 0.42 21.67
C SER A 86 28.89 0.04 20.92
N SER A 87 28.24 -1.06 21.33
CA SER A 87 26.93 -1.45 20.81
C SER A 87 25.85 -0.49 21.32
N PRO A 88 24.95 0.03 20.48
CA PRO A 88 23.77 0.74 20.97
C PRO A 88 22.74 -0.29 21.48
N THR A 89 22.44 -0.22 22.77
CA THR A 89 21.33 -0.92 23.42
C THR A 89 19.98 -0.48 22.84
N SER A 90 19.11 -1.44 22.53
CA SER A 90 17.72 -1.18 22.16
C SER A 90 16.92 -0.63 23.34
N THR A 91 16.46 0.61 23.25
CA THR A 91 15.45 1.14 24.17
C THR A 91 14.07 0.68 23.71
N ASP A 92 13.62 -0.46 24.23
CA ASP A 92 12.22 -0.89 24.14
C ASP A 92 11.33 0.10 24.90
N LEU A 93 10.45 0.80 24.18
CA LEU A 93 9.35 1.56 24.77
C LEU A 93 8.12 0.64 24.88
N PRO A 94 7.61 0.35 26.09
CA PRO A 94 6.40 -0.45 26.24
C PRO A 94 5.17 0.37 25.89
N LEU A 95 4.69 0.25 24.66
CA LEU A 95 3.35 0.72 24.28
C LEU A 95 2.29 -0.12 25.00
N ALA A 96 1.78 0.41 26.10
CA ALA A 96 0.66 -0.18 26.82
C ALA A 96 -0.62 -0.10 25.97
N LEU A 97 -1.23 -1.25 25.68
CA LEU A 97 -2.52 -1.32 25.01
C LEU A 97 -3.59 -0.62 25.88
N PRO A 98 -4.42 0.29 25.32
CA PRO A 98 -5.50 0.90 26.08
C PRO A 98 -6.56 -0.15 26.44
N ALA A 99 -6.91 -0.22 27.72
CA ALA A 99 -8.00 -1.07 28.19
C ALA A 99 -9.38 -0.51 27.77
N PRO A 100 -10.39 -1.36 27.52
CA PRO A 100 -11.71 -0.90 27.12
C PRO A 100 -12.40 -0.13 28.26
N ALA A 101 -12.89 1.08 27.94
CA ALA A 101 -13.65 1.90 28.88
C ALA A 101 -14.98 1.22 29.23
N LYS A 102 -15.23 0.99 30.53
CA LYS A 102 -16.52 0.53 31.03
C LYS A 102 -17.46 1.73 31.19
N THR A 103 -18.47 1.83 30.34
CA THR A 103 -19.56 2.81 30.51
C THR A 103 -20.55 2.31 31.56
N SER A 104 -20.61 2.98 32.71
CA SER A 104 -21.65 2.78 33.71
C SER A 104 -22.95 3.48 33.29
N VAL A 105 -23.98 2.72 32.93
CA VAL A 105 -25.33 3.26 32.74
C VAL A 105 -25.93 3.52 34.12
N GLY A 106 -26.28 4.77 34.40
CA GLY A 106 -26.93 5.18 35.64
C GLY A 106 -28.42 4.86 35.64
N ASP A 107 -28.89 4.19 36.68
CA ASP A 107 -30.31 3.92 36.97
C ASP A 107 -31.03 5.19 37.43
N ARG A 108 -32.11 5.59 36.74
CA ARG A 108 -33.28 6.32 37.27
C ARG A 108 -34.52 6.18 36.37
N GLY A 109 -35.68 5.98 37.00
CA GLY A 109 -36.93 6.64 36.57
C GLY A 109 -38.05 5.74 36.03
N ALA A 110 -38.80 5.09 36.92
CA ALA A 110 -40.09 4.49 36.58
C ALA A 110 -41.18 5.57 36.41
N VAL A 111 -41.91 5.57 35.28
CA VAL A 111 -43.16 6.33 35.10
C VAL A 111 -44.21 5.49 34.35
N THR A 112 -45.30 5.23 35.06
CA THR A 112 -46.65 4.77 34.67
C THR A 112 -46.92 4.24 33.26
N SER A 113 -47.42 3.01 33.21
CA SER A 113 -48.16 2.42 32.11
C SER A 113 -49.56 3.03 31.93
N THR A 114 -49.91 3.42 30.69
CA THR A 114 -51.29 3.67 30.25
C THR A 114 -51.61 2.80 29.04
N THR A 115 -52.60 1.94 29.19
CA THR A 115 -53.07 1.01 28.16
C THR A 115 -53.96 1.72 27.15
N VAL A 116 -53.54 1.78 25.88
CA VAL A 116 -54.42 2.12 24.75
C VAL A 116 -54.82 0.83 24.02
N ASN A 117 -56.10 0.71 23.72
CA ASN A 117 -56.74 -0.52 23.23
C ASN A 117 -56.96 -0.41 21.72
N GLU A 118 -56.11 -1.07 20.92
CA GLU A 118 -56.25 -1.10 19.44
C GLU A 118 -56.85 -2.42 18.93
N ARG A 119 -57.75 -2.29 17.94
CA ARG A 119 -58.42 -3.42 17.28
C ARG A 119 -57.45 -4.19 16.36
N PRO A 120 -57.65 -5.51 16.17
CA PRO A 120 -56.78 -6.31 15.32
C PRO A 120 -56.99 -6.02 13.81
N GLY A 121 -56.02 -5.35 13.19
CA GLY A 121 -55.85 -5.32 11.74
C GLY A 121 -55.23 -6.62 11.20
N ALA A 122 -55.62 -7.03 10.00
CA ALA A 122 -55.22 -8.31 9.42
C ALA A 122 -53.69 -8.42 9.21
N ARG A 123 -53.11 -9.53 9.67
CA ARG A 123 -51.67 -9.81 9.56
C ARG A 123 -51.43 -10.70 8.34
N GLY A 124 -50.84 -10.15 7.28
CA GLY A 124 -50.34 -10.95 6.15
C GLY A 124 -49.20 -11.90 6.58
N PRO A 125 -48.94 -12.98 5.84
CA PRO A 125 -47.86 -13.90 6.18
C PRO A 125 -46.50 -13.20 6.00
N GLY A 126 -45.85 -12.89 7.12
CA GLY A 126 -44.51 -12.33 7.10
C GLY A 126 -43.50 -13.38 6.66
N SER A 127 -42.77 -13.12 5.57
CA SER A 127 -41.59 -13.90 5.20
C SER A 127 -40.58 -13.87 6.36
N PRO A 128 -39.97 -15.00 6.74
CA PRO A 128 -39.00 -15.02 7.82
C PRO A 128 -37.75 -14.26 7.42
N THR A 129 -37.52 -13.10 8.04
CA THR A 129 -36.22 -12.41 7.98
C THR A 129 -35.20 -13.22 8.75
N THR A 130 -34.53 -14.15 8.08
CA THR A 130 -33.34 -14.80 8.60
C THR A 130 -32.24 -13.75 8.73
N ASN A 131 -32.06 -13.19 9.93
CA ASN A 131 -30.79 -12.54 10.27
C ASN A 131 -29.69 -13.60 10.10
N PRO A 132 -28.74 -13.44 9.15
CA PRO A 132 -27.58 -14.30 9.16
C PRO A 132 -26.84 -14.09 10.48
N GLY A 133 -26.43 -15.18 11.12
CA GLY A 133 -25.59 -15.10 12.32
C GLY A 133 -24.26 -14.39 12.01
N PRO A 134 -23.50 -13.98 13.05
CA PRO A 134 -22.17 -13.42 12.82
C PRO A 134 -21.34 -14.36 11.94
N PRO A 135 -20.62 -13.84 10.92
CA PRO A 135 -19.95 -14.67 9.93
C PRO A 135 -18.99 -15.64 10.61
N THR A 136 -19.18 -16.94 10.35
CA THR A 136 -18.33 -17.99 10.90
C THR A 136 -16.90 -17.81 10.40
N CYS A 137 -15.92 -17.91 11.29
CA CYS A 137 -14.52 -17.74 10.92
C CYS A 137 -14.12 -18.73 9.80
N PRO A 138 -13.46 -18.26 8.71
CA PRO A 138 -12.90 -19.14 7.69
C PRO A 138 -12.01 -20.22 8.33
N GLN A 139 -12.15 -21.46 7.87
CA GLN A 139 -11.39 -22.60 8.39
C GLN A 139 -9.96 -22.58 7.83
N LEU A 140 -9.14 -21.70 8.42
CA LEU A 140 -7.77 -21.38 8.01
C LEU A 140 -6.83 -21.47 9.22
N THR A 141 -5.56 -21.74 8.96
CA THR A 141 -4.50 -21.63 9.98
C THR A 141 -4.29 -20.16 10.37
N THR A 142 -3.71 -19.90 11.55
CA THR A 142 -3.32 -18.55 11.98
C THR A 142 -2.44 -17.84 10.94
N ALA A 143 -1.50 -18.56 10.33
CA ALA A 143 -0.61 -18.03 9.31
C ALA A 143 -1.37 -17.63 8.03
N GLN A 144 -2.37 -18.42 7.62
CA GLN A 144 -3.25 -18.06 6.51
C GLN A 144 -4.17 -16.89 6.87
N LEU A 145 -4.73 -16.82 8.09
CA LEU A 145 -5.55 -15.68 8.53
C LEU A 145 -4.76 -14.35 8.54
N VAL A 146 -3.47 -14.40 8.87
CA VAL A 146 -2.55 -13.25 8.77
C VAL A 146 -2.20 -12.96 7.31
N GLY A 147 -1.72 -13.95 6.57
CA GLY A 147 -1.27 -13.77 5.20
C GLY A 147 -2.37 -13.38 4.22
N GLN A 148 -3.62 -13.77 4.49
CA GLN A 148 -4.81 -13.27 3.78
C GLN A 148 -5.12 -11.80 4.03
N ARG A 149 -4.30 -11.07 4.79
CA ARG A 149 -4.33 -9.61 4.92
C ARG A 149 -3.19 -8.93 4.15
N LEU A 150 -2.18 -9.66 3.69
CA LEU A 150 -0.95 -9.06 3.16
C LEU A 150 -1.00 -8.90 1.65
N ILE A 151 -0.69 -7.68 1.19
CA ILE A 151 -0.37 -7.36 -0.20
C ILE A 151 1.12 -7.04 -0.27
N PHE A 152 1.84 -7.80 -1.10
CA PHE A 152 3.29 -7.67 -1.28
C PHE A 152 3.62 -6.93 -2.59
N SER A 153 4.71 -6.17 -2.60
CA SER A 153 5.41 -5.79 -3.83
C SER A 153 6.70 -6.59 -4.00
N PHE A 154 7.33 -6.44 -5.17
CA PHE A 154 8.69 -6.90 -5.45
C PHE A 154 9.30 -6.05 -6.57
N THR A 155 10.61 -6.11 -6.75
CA THR A 155 11.32 -5.39 -7.82
C THR A 155 11.70 -6.32 -8.97
N GLY A 156 11.72 -5.78 -10.19
CA GLY A 156 12.03 -6.56 -11.40
C GLY A 156 10.87 -7.44 -11.88
N THR A 157 11.07 -8.11 -13.01
CA THR A 157 9.98 -8.78 -13.77
C THR A 157 9.70 -10.23 -13.34
N ALA A 158 10.34 -10.72 -12.28
CA ALA A 158 10.15 -12.06 -11.74
C ALA A 158 9.84 -12.01 -10.25
N ALA A 159 8.77 -12.71 -9.83
CA ALA A 159 8.40 -12.81 -8.42
C ALA A 159 9.49 -13.58 -7.63
N PRO A 160 9.91 -13.09 -6.44
CA PRO A 160 10.85 -13.80 -5.58
C PRO A 160 10.34 -15.21 -5.19
N SER A 161 11.24 -16.18 -5.08
CA SER A 161 10.90 -17.57 -4.69
C SER A 161 10.14 -17.65 -3.36
N ASP A 162 10.45 -16.77 -2.42
CA ASP A 162 9.79 -16.75 -1.11
C ASP A 162 8.39 -16.14 -1.18
N LEU A 163 8.14 -15.21 -2.12
CA LEU A 163 6.79 -14.71 -2.41
C LEU A 163 5.94 -15.79 -3.08
N VAL A 164 6.51 -16.51 -4.06
CA VAL A 164 5.88 -17.68 -4.68
C VAL A 164 5.49 -18.70 -3.61
N ARG A 165 6.40 -19.03 -2.70
CA ARG A 165 6.13 -19.95 -1.59
C ARG A 165 5.05 -19.44 -0.62
N ARG A 166 5.04 -18.15 -0.27
CA ARG A 166 3.98 -17.56 0.57
C ARG A 166 2.62 -17.62 -0.14
N ILE A 167 2.56 -17.36 -1.45
CA ILE A 167 1.35 -17.57 -2.26
C ILE A 167 0.89 -19.04 -2.19
N GLU A 168 1.79 -20.00 -2.41
CA GLU A 168 1.46 -21.43 -2.43
C GLU A 168 0.94 -21.96 -1.08
N LEU A 169 1.42 -21.39 0.03
CA LEU A 169 0.95 -21.71 1.38
C LEU A 169 -0.39 -21.01 1.74
N GLY A 170 -0.87 -20.10 0.89
CA GLY A 170 -2.03 -19.26 1.17
C GLY A 170 -1.74 -18.11 2.14
N GLN A 171 -0.47 -17.72 2.26
CA GLN A 171 0.07 -16.67 3.13
C GLN A 171 0.18 -15.30 2.44
N ALA A 172 -0.39 -15.12 1.26
CA ALA A 172 -0.59 -13.84 0.62
C ALA A 172 -2.04 -13.69 0.14
N ALA A 173 -2.61 -12.49 0.26
CA ALA A 173 -3.89 -12.15 -0.35
C ALA A 173 -3.71 -11.73 -1.82
N GLY A 174 -2.56 -11.14 -2.14
CA GLY A 174 -2.29 -10.56 -3.43
C GLY A 174 -0.93 -9.86 -3.56
N VAL A 175 -0.75 -9.20 -4.69
CA VAL A 175 0.43 -8.39 -5.01
C VAL A 175 0.03 -7.04 -5.59
N ILE A 176 0.84 -6.01 -5.31
CA ILE A 176 0.85 -4.75 -6.06
C ILE A 176 2.00 -4.78 -7.06
N LEU A 177 1.73 -4.37 -8.30
CA LEU A 177 2.68 -4.33 -9.39
C LEU A 177 2.90 -2.88 -9.86
N PHE A 178 4.14 -2.56 -10.20
CA PHE A 178 4.58 -1.27 -10.72
C PHE A 178 5.21 -1.44 -12.11
N SER A 179 5.50 -0.33 -12.80
CA SER A 179 6.14 -0.33 -14.12
C SER A 179 7.54 -0.95 -14.16
N SER A 180 8.15 -1.24 -13.00
CA SER A 180 9.41 -2.00 -12.89
C SER A 180 9.22 -3.53 -12.92
N ASN A 181 7.96 -4.01 -12.91
CA ASN A 181 7.63 -5.44 -12.95
C ASN A 181 7.31 -5.97 -14.35
N PHE A 182 7.25 -5.12 -15.37
CA PHE A 182 6.96 -5.52 -16.75
C PHE A 182 7.48 -4.47 -17.75
N THR A 183 7.86 -4.92 -18.94
CA THR A 183 8.26 -4.06 -20.07
C THR A 183 7.16 -3.93 -21.12
N SER A 184 6.10 -4.76 -21.04
CA SER A 184 4.95 -4.74 -21.95
C SER A 184 3.71 -5.35 -21.30
N THR A 185 2.51 -5.04 -21.82
CA THR A 185 1.24 -5.65 -21.38
C THR A 185 1.21 -7.17 -21.58
N ALA A 186 1.96 -7.70 -22.55
CA ALA A 186 2.10 -9.13 -22.77
C ALA A 186 2.93 -9.81 -21.66
N GLU A 187 4.05 -9.20 -21.25
CA GLU A 187 4.85 -9.67 -20.12
C GLU A 187 4.06 -9.55 -18.80
N LEU A 188 3.31 -8.45 -18.61
CA LEU A 188 2.42 -8.28 -17.47
C LEU A 188 1.37 -9.41 -17.41
N ARG A 189 0.68 -9.71 -18.52
CA ARG A 189 -0.27 -10.84 -18.59
C ARG A 189 0.40 -12.20 -18.33
N GLN A 190 1.64 -12.40 -18.77
CA GLN A 190 2.39 -13.62 -18.46
C GLN A 190 2.68 -13.72 -16.96
N LEU A 191 3.16 -12.64 -16.34
CA LEU A 191 3.47 -12.57 -14.91
C LEU A 191 2.22 -12.79 -14.05
N THR A 192 1.12 -12.10 -14.35
CA THR A 192 -0.14 -12.25 -13.60
C THR A 192 -0.75 -13.63 -13.80
N GLY A 193 -0.73 -14.18 -15.01
CA GLY A 193 -1.14 -15.56 -15.30
C GLY A 193 -0.32 -16.59 -14.52
N MET A 194 1.01 -16.44 -14.48
CA MET A 194 1.89 -17.30 -13.68
C MET A 194 1.54 -17.24 -12.19
N LEU A 195 1.33 -16.05 -11.63
CA LEU A 195 0.96 -15.87 -10.21
C LEU A 195 -0.41 -16.49 -9.88
N GLN A 196 -1.41 -16.29 -10.75
CA GLN A 196 -2.74 -16.89 -10.55
C GLN A 196 -2.70 -18.42 -10.63
N ALA A 197 -1.86 -18.99 -11.50
CA ALA A 197 -1.71 -20.44 -11.70
C ALA A 197 -0.96 -21.18 -10.58
N LEU A 198 -0.31 -20.49 -9.64
CA LEU A 198 0.37 -21.12 -8.52
C LEU A 198 -0.61 -21.98 -7.68
N PRO A 199 -0.25 -23.22 -7.30
CA PRO A 199 -1.13 -24.08 -6.51
C PRO A 199 -1.37 -23.46 -5.14
N ARG A 200 -2.63 -23.48 -4.66
CA ARG A 200 -3.02 -22.90 -3.36
C ARG A 200 -3.88 -23.89 -2.56
N PRO A 201 -4.01 -23.73 -1.23
CA PRO A 201 -4.88 -24.58 -0.41
C PRO A 201 -6.34 -24.51 -0.87
N ALA A 202 -7.10 -25.59 -0.71
CA ALA A 202 -8.47 -25.71 -1.23
C ALA A 202 -9.40 -24.56 -0.82
N ALA A 203 -9.33 -24.12 0.44
CA ALA A 203 -10.11 -23.01 0.99
C ALA A 203 -9.69 -21.62 0.48
N LEU A 204 -8.61 -21.52 -0.31
CA LEU A 204 -7.97 -20.28 -0.77
C LEU A 204 -7.78 -20.23 -2.30
N HIS A 205 -8.42 -21.14 -3.05
CA HIS A 205 -8.33 -21.22 -4.52
C HIS A 205 -8.84 -20.00 -5.28
N ALA A 206 -9.63 -19.12 -4.66
CA ALA A 206 -10.07 -17.87 -5.28
C ALA A 206 -8.87 -17.10 -5.90
N PRO A 207 -9.10 -16.26 -6.92
CA PRO A 207 -8.02 -15.47 -7.52
C PRO A 207 -7.25 -14.65 -6.48
N LEU A 208 -5.95 -14.47 -6.68
CA LEU A 208 -5.16 -13.46 -5.96
C LEU A 208 -5.67 -12.07 -6.33
N LEU A 209 -5.61 -11.14 -5.38
CA LEU A 209 -5.71 -9.72 -5.70
C LEU A 209 -4.43 -9.31 -6.44
N ILE A 210 -4.56 -8.81 -7.66
CA ILE A 210 -3.45 -8.29 -8.45
C ILE A 210 -3.81 -6.85 -8.74
N MET A 211 -3.03 -5.92 -8.19
CA MET A 211 -3.36 -4.49 -8.22
C MET A 211 -2.22 -3.59 -8.69
N THR A 212 -2.58 -2.37 -9.06
CA THR A 212 -1.66 -1.30 -9.48
C THR A 212 -2.35 0.06 -9.30
N ASP A 213 -1.67 1.17 -9.61
CA ASP A 213 -2.30 2.50 -9.72
C ASP A 213 -2.47 2.90 -11.20
N GLN A 214 -3.70 2.89 -11.70
CA GLN A 214 -4.03 3.34 -13.06
C GLN A 214 -5.03 4.52 -13.02
N GLU A 215 -4.73 5.52 -12.18
CA GLU A 215 -5.54 6.74 -12.01
C GLU A 215 -5.67 7.55 -13.31
N GLY A 216 -4.61 7.53 -14.13
CA GLY A 216 -4.46 8.38 -15.31
C GLY A 216 -3.57 9.59 -15.06
N GLY A 217 -3.15 10.27 -16.14
CA GLY A 217 -2.16 11.34 -16.05
C GLY A 217 -0.83 10.83 -15.47
N GLU A 218 -0.25 11.56 -14.50
CA GLU A 218 1.04 11.23 -13.90
C GLU A 218 1.07 9.89 -13.15
N VAL A 219 -0.08 9.38 -12.69
CA VAL A 219 -0.18 8.09 -11.98
C VAL A 219 -0.81 7.04 -12.90
N THR A 220 0.04 6.56 -13.81
CA THR A 220 -0.27 5.55 -14.83
C THR A 220 0.84 4.51 -14.82
N ARG A 221 0.56 3.23 -14.50
CA ARG A 221 1.61 2.18 -14.52
C ARG A 221 1.70 1.47 -15.86
N ILE A 222 0.58 1.24 -16.53
CA ILE A 222 0.52 0.71 -17.90
C ILE A 222 0.35 1.91 -18.85
N PRO A 223 1.40 2.31 -19.60
CA PRO A 223 1.44 3.62 -20.25
C PRO A 223 0.55 3.74 -21.50
N GLU A 224 0.14 2.62 -22.10
CA GLU A 224 -0.63 2.61 -23.35
C GLU A 224 -1.92 1.79 -23.20
N PRO A 225 -3.08 2.30 -23.65
CA PRO A 225 -3.30 3.65 -24.20
C PRO A 225 -3.14 4.76 -23.15
N LEU A 226 -2.69 5.94 -23.58
CA LEU A 226 -2.63 7.14 -22.73
C LEU A 226 -3.99 7.45 -22.09
N LEU A 227 -4.01 7.51 -20.75
CA LEU A 227 -5.19 7.80 -19.94
C LEU A 227 -5.16 9.25 -19.44
N ARG A 228 -6.24 10.02 -19.66
CA ARG A 228 -6.35 11.43 -19.22
C ARG A 228 -6.26 11.55 -17.70
N SER A 229 -5.84 12.71 -17.20
CA SER A 229 -5.84 12.96 -15.75
C SER A 229 -7.26 13.14 -15.21
N ALA A 230 -7.44 12.93 -13.91
CA ALA A 230 -8.70 13.24 -13.22
C ALA A 230 -9.10 14.72 -13.39
N SER A 231 -8.12 15.63 -13.40
CA SER A 231 -8.39 17.08 -13.57
C SER A 231 -8.88 17.48 -14.97
N ASP A 232 -8.64 16.65 -16.00
CA ASP A 232 -9.13 16.88 -17.38
C ASP A 232 -10.54 16.29 -17.61
N THR A 233 -11.18 15.78 -16.55
CA THR A 233 -12.44 15.03 -16.62
C THR A 233 -13.62 15.92 -16.21
N ALA A 234 -14.40 16.37 -17.20
CA ALA A 234 -15.48 17.35 -16.97
C ALA A 234 -16.86 16.74 -16.66
N THR A 235 -17.17 15.55 -17.20
CA THR A 235 -18.51 14.94 -17.10
C THR A 235 -18.47 13.51 -16.56
N GLY A 236 -19.59 13.04 -15.99
CA GLY A 236 -19.71 11.65 -15.56
C GLY A 236 -19.54 10.66 -16.71
N GLN A 237 -19.94 11.04 -17.93
CA GLN A 237 -19.75 10.19 -19.11
C GLN A 237 -18.27 10.12 -19.55
N ASP A 238 -17.51 11.22 -19.43
CA ASP A 238 -16.05 11.21 -19.62
C ASP A 238 -15.37 10.29 -18.59
N ALA A 239 -15.73 10.45 -17.32
CA ALA A 239 -15.17 9.66 -16.22
C ALA A 239 -15.45 8.17 -16.38
N LEU A 240 -16.68 7.82 -16.77
CA LEU A 240 -17.09 6.45 -17.07
C LEU A 240 -16.27 5.83 -18.21
N GLN A 241 -16.08 6.56 -19.30
CA GLN A 241 -15.26 6.10 -20.44
C GLN A 241 -13.78 5.95 -20.06
N LEU A 242 -13.24 6.83 -19.21
CA LEU A 242 -11.88 6.70 -18.68
C LEU A 242 -11.75 5.46 -17.78
N GLY A 243 -12.73 5.19 -16.93
CA GLY A 243 -12.78 3.98 -16.12
C GLY A 243 -12.86 2.70 -16.97
N GLU A 244 -13.65 2.70 -18.05
CA GLU A 244 -13.71 1.59 -19.00
C GLU A 244 -12.37 1.39 -19.74
N GLN A 245 -11.67 2.47 -20.11
CA GLN A 245 -10.35 2.41 -20.75
C GLN A 245 -9.26 1.90 -19.81
N ALA A 246 -9.20 2.42 -18.57
CA ALA A 246 -8.32 1.94 -17.52
C ALA A 246 -8.57 0.44 -17.25
N GLY A 247 -9.84 0.10 -17.01
CA GLY A 247 -10.26 -1.26 -16.70
C GLY A 247 -9.97 -2.27 -17.81
N ALA A 248 -10.19 -1.90 -19.08
CA ALA A 248 -9.86 -2.75 -20.22
C ALA A 248 -8.34 -2.97 -20.35
N THR A 249 -7.54 -1.95 -20.03
CA THR A 249 -6.07 -2.01 -20.03
C THR A 249 -5.57 -2.93 -18.91
N LEU A 250 -6.15 -2.82 -17.71
CA LEU A 250 -5.83 -3.62 -16.53
C LEU A 250 -6.23 -5.09 -16.69
N ALA A 251 -7.47 -5.38 -17.12
CA ALA A 251 -7.89 -6.73 -17.49
C ALA A 251 -7.06 -7.29 -18.67
N GLY A 252 -6.61 -6.39 -19.57
CA GLY A 252 -5.59 -6.65 -20.59
C GLY A 252 -4.25 -7.14 -20.05
N GLY A 253 -3.86 -6.72 -18.86
CA GLY A 253 -2.68 -7.21 -18.12
C GLY A 253 -2.96 -8.35 -17.13
N GLY A 254 -4.22 -8.77 -16.96
CA GLY A 254 -4.62 -9.70 -15.88
C GLY A 254 -4.59 -9.08 -14.48
N VAL A 255 -4.57 -7.75 -14.39
CA VAL A 255 -4.75 -6.98 -13.16
C VAL A 255 -6.24 -6.88 -12.88
N ASN A 256 -6.67 -7.14 -11.64
CA ASN A 256 -8.08 -7.29 -11.28
C ASN A 256 -8.56 -6.31 -10.20
N MET A 257 -7.68 -5.44 -9.71
CA MET A 257 -8.02 -4.38 -8.77
C MET A 257 -7.20 -3.13 -9.12
N ASP A 258 -7.86 -1.97 -9.19
CA ASP A 258 -7.20 -0.69 -9.39
C ASP A 258 -7.24 0.11 -8.09
N LEU A 259 -6.13 0.76 -7.77
CA LEU A 259 -6.02 1.67 -6.63
C LEU A 259 -6.48 3.08 -7.06
N ALA A 260 -7.68 3.15 -7.63
CA ALA A 260 -8.35 4.34 -8.12
C ALA A 260 -9.88 4.15 -8.00
N PRO A 261 -10.71 5.21 -7.98
CA PRO A 261 -10.40 6.63 -8.21
C PRO A 261 -9.83 7.37 -6.99
N VAL A 262 -9.19 8.51 -7.23
CA VAL A 262 -8.90 9.50 -6.19
C VAL A 262 -10.16 10.33 -5.91
N LEU A 263 -10.66 10.26 -4.68
CA LEU A 263 -11.83 11.01 -4.20
C LEU A 263 -11.47 12.21 -3.30
N ASP A 264 -10.20 12.61 -3.30
CA ASP A 264 -9.69 13.69 -2.46
C ASP A 264 -10.10 15.07 -2.98
N VAL A 265 -10.82 15.84 -2.14
CA VAL A 265 -11.32 17.18 -2.48
C VAL A 265 -10.22 18.22 -2.38
N ALA A 266 -9.85 18.80 -3.53
CA ALA A 266 -8.74 19.73 -3.68
C ALA A 266 -8.93 21.03 -2.91
N ARG A 267 -7.83 21.56 -2.35
CA ARG A 267 -7.74 22.90 -1.73
C ARG A 267 -6.51 23.66 -2.25
N PRO A 268 -6.42 24.99 -2.06
CA PRO A 268 -5.23 25.75 -2.42
C PRO A 268 -3.97 25.15 -1.80
N GLY A 269 -2.93 24.93 -2.62
CA GLY A 269 -1.68 24.28 -2.21
C GLY A 269 -1.69 22.75 -2.21
N SER A 270 -2.80 22.10 -2.56
CA SER A 270 -2.91 20.64 -2.61
C SER A 270 -1.89 20.01 -3.56
N PHE A 271 -1.10 19.05 -3.09
CA PHE A 271 -0.13 18.34 -3.94
C PHE A 271 -0.83 17.48 -5.01
N LEU A 272 -1.98 16.88 -4.66
CA LEU A 272 -2.81 16.10 -5.59
C LEU A 272 -3.36 16.96 -6.73
N ALA A 273 -3.70 18.22 -6.45
CA ALA A 273 -4.11 19.17 -7.48
C ALA A 273 -2.94 19.59 -8.38
N ALA A 274 -1.74 19.79 -7.81
CA ALA A 274 -0.54 20.09 -8.59
C ALA A 274 -0.13 18.93 -9.52
N GLN A 275 -0.38 17.68 -9.11
CA GLN A 275 -0.18 16.44 -9.89
C GLN A 275 -1.37 16.08 -10.80
N GLN A 276 -2.39 16.93 -10.92
CA GLN A 276 -3.60 16.68 -11.72
C GLN A 276 -4.43 15.43 -11.33
N ARG A 277 -4.22 14.87 -10.14
CA ARG A 277 -4.82 13.61 -9.64
C ARG A 277 -6.24 13.75 -9.07
N THR A 278 -6.74 14.96 -8.92
CA THR A 278 -8.07 15.25 -8.34
C THR A 278 -9.07 15.73 -9.40
N TYR A 279 -10.33 15.29 -9.29
CA TYR A 279 -11.45 15.80 -10.10
C TYR A 279 -11.88 17.24 -9.73
N GLY A 280 -11.32 17.83 -8.67
CA GLY A 280 -11.51 19.25 -8.34
C GLY A 280 -11.77 19.53 -6.86
N SER A 281 -12.29 20.73 -6.58
CA SER A 281 -12.50 21.28 -5.23
C SER A 281 -13.94 21.22 -4.72
N SER A 282 -14.86 20.61 -5.47
CA SER A 282 -16.25 20.38 -5.04
C SER A 282 -16.46 18.92 -4.68
N ALA A 283 -16.86 18.65 -3.44
CA ALA A 283 -17.16 17.30 -2.95
C ALA A 283 -18.23 16.59 -3.81
N GLU A 284 -19.26 17.32 -4.27
CA GLU A 284 -20.30 16.77 -5.14
C GLU A 284 -19.74 16.36 -6.51
N ALA A 285 -18.88 17.19 -7.10
CA ALA A 285 -18.26 16.89 -8.40
C ALA A 285 -17.27 15.73 -8.28
N VAL A 286 -16.43 15.72 -7.24
CA VAL A 286 -15.46 14.65 -6.97
C VAL A 286 -16.15 13.32 -6.73
N GLY A 287 -17.22 13.29 -5.91
CA GLY A 287 -18.03 12.09 -5.69
C GLY A 287 -18.64 11.55 -6.99
N ARG A 288 -19.36 12.39 -7.74
CA ARG A 288 -20.02 11.99 -9.00
C ARG A 288 -19.05 11.49 -10.07
N LEU A 289 -17.93 12.19 -10.26
CA LEU A 289 -16.95 11.84 -11.30
C LEU A 289 -16.18 10.57 -10.89
N GLY A 290 -15.74 10.46 -9.64
CA GLY A 290 -15.10 9.26 -9.14
C GLY A 290 -16.00 8.03 -9.16
N GLU A 291 -17.27 8.14 -8.73
CA GLU A 291 -18.24 7.04 -8.83
C GLU A 291 -18.43 6.59 -10.28
N SER A 292 -18.49 7.54 -11.22
CA SER A 292 -18.60 7.23 -12.66
C SER A 292 -17.36 6.47 -13.17
N PHE A 293 -16.15 6.87 -12.78
CA PHE A 293 -14.90 6.15 -13.11
C PHE A 293 -14.88 4.74 -12.49
N ALA A 294 -15.27 4.60 -11.22
CA ALA A 294 -15.37 3.31 -10.54
C ALA A 294 -16.39 2.38 -11.22
N ALA A 295 -17.51 2.90 -11.70
CA ALA A 295 -18.48 2.16 -12.49
C ALA A 295 -17.90 1.71 -13.86
N GLY A 296 -16.97 2.47 -14.43
CA GLY A 296 -16.25 2.09 -15.65
C GLY A 296 -15.30 0.91 -15.44
N LEU A 297 -14.50 0.94 -14.36
CA LEU A 297 -13.66 -0.20 -13.94
C LEU A 297 -14.51 -1.46 -13.69
N ALA A 298 -15.63 -1.32 -13.00
CA ALA A 298 -16.52 -2.44 -12.68
C ALA A 298 -17.08 -3.13 -13.94
N ARG A 299 -17.34 -2.38 -15.03
CA ARG A 299 -17.81 -2.94 -16.31
C ARG A 299 -16.80 -3.86 -17.01
N THR A 300 -15.52 -3.74 -16.68
CA THR A 300 -14.45 -4.60 -17.22
C THR A 300 -14.01 -5.68 -16.22
N GLY A 301 -14.72 -5.84 -15.10
CA GLY A 301 -14.39 -6.80 -14.05
C GLY A 301 -13.25 -6.38 -13.12
N VAL A 302 -12.83 -5.10 -13.14
CA VAL A 302 -11.77 -4.58 -12.29
C VAL A 302 -12.37 -3.94 -11.04
N ILE A 303 -11.86 -4.35 -9.87
CA ILE A 303 -12.28 -3.82 -8.56
C ILE A 303 -11.75 -2.38 -8.40
N ALA A 304 -12.66 -1.41 -8.29
CA ALA A 304 -12.30 -0.03 -7.95
C ALA A 304 -12.01 0.12 -6.44
N THR A 305 -11.05 0.97 -6.11
CA THR A 305 -10.61 1.27 -4.73
C THR A 305 -10.49 2.78 -4.51
N PRO A 306 -11.60 3.48 -4.20
CA PRO A 306 -11.61 4.87 -3.80
C PRO A 306 -10.56 5.24 -2.73
N LYS A 307 -9.79 6.31 -2.96
CA LYS A 307 -8.69 6.75 -2.07
C LYS A 307 -8.59 8.29 -1.92
N HIS A 308 -8.04 8.85 -0.84
CA HIS A 308 -7.46 8.21 0.36
C HIS A 308 -8.26 8.65 1.61
N PHE A 309 -9.13 7.78 2.13
CA PHE A 309 -10.05 8.10 3.24
C PHE A 309 -9.30 8.47 4.54
N PRO A 310 -9.75 9.48 5.32
CA PRO A 310 -10.95 10.30 5.17
C PRO A 310 -10.85 11.48 4.19
N GLY A 311 -9.67 11.73 3.61
CA GLY A 311 -9.47 12.71 2.54
C GLY A 311 -8.12 13.42 2.66
N LEU A 312 -7.22 13.15 1.73
CA LEU A 312 -5.85 13.69 1.66
C LEU A 312 -5.80 15.04 0.91
N GLY A 313 -6.91 15.53 0.36
CA GLY A 313 -6.98 16.66 -0.56
C GLY A 313 -6.48 18.01 -0.06
N SER A 314 -6.35 18.21 1.26
CA SER A 314 -5.73 19.40 1.87
C SER A 314 -4.22 19.30 2.09
N ALA A 315 -3.59 18.15 1.83
CA ALA A 315 -2.15 17.97 2.03
C ALA A 315 -1.34 18.74 0.98
N VAL A 316 -0.27 19.40 1.43
CA VAL A 316 0.66 20.17 0.58
C VAL A 316 1.92 19.39 0.17
N VAL A 317 2.08 18.18 0.71
CA VAL A 317 3.18 17.23 0.43
C VAL A 317 2.63 15.81 0.54
N SER A 318 3.17 14.86 -0.22
CA SER A 318 2.76 13.46 -0.12
C SER A 318 3.28 12.80 1.16
N THR A 319 2.47 11.87 1.70
CA THR A 319 2.84 10.94 2.76
C THR A 319 4.00 10.01 2.37
N ASP A 320 4.23 9.84 1.05
CA ASP A 320 5.39 9.13 0.48
C ASP A 320 6.74 9.81 0.79
N TYR A 321 6.73 11.06 1.29
CA TYR A 321 7.95 11.84 1.53
C TYR A 321 8.08 12.34 2.97
N ALA A 322 6.97 12.65 3.64
CA ALA A 322 7.00 13.20 5.00
C ALA A 322 5.71 12.91 5.79
N PRO A 323 5.74 12.93 7.14
CA PRO A 323 4.55 12.92 7.96
C PRO A 323 3.60 14.08 7.64
N VAL A 324 2.31 13.79 7.53
CA VAL A 324 1.26 14.77 7.21
C VAL A 324 0.23 14.81 8.34
N HIS A 325 -0.06 16.02 8.86
CA HIS A 325 -1.11 16.28 9.85
C HIS A 325 -2.14 17.25 9.26
N LEU A 326 -3.39 16.82 9.16
CA LEU A 326 -4.48 17.60 8.57
C LEU A 326 -5.41 18.14 9.65
N GLY A 327 -5.18 19.39 10.04
CA GLY A 327 -5.92 20.12 11.08
C GLY A 327 -7.35 20.55 10.70
N LEU A 328 -8.05 19.75 9.89
CA LEU A 328 -9.43 20.00 9.49
C LEU A 328 -10.38 19.72 10.67
N SER A 329 -11.47 20.49 10.77
CA SER A 329 -12.49 20.24 11.80
C SER A 329 -13.28 18.97 11.47
N ARG A 330 -13.84 18.29 12.49
CA ARG A 330 -14.67 17.10 12.26
C ARG A 330 -15.89 17.39 11.38
N THR A 331 -16.47 18.59 11.50
CA THR A 331 -17.56 19.04 10.62
C THR A 331 -17.09 19.18 9.17
N THR A 332 -15.89 19.72 8.94
CA THR A 332 -15.28 19.85 7.61
C THR A 332 -15.03 18.48 7.00
N LEU A 333 -14.38 17.58 7.74
CA LEU A 333 -14.11 16.21 7.31
C LEU A 333 -15.42 15.51 6.90
N ALA A 334 -16.40 15.45 7.81
CA ALA A 334 -17.65 14.71 7.58
C ALA A 334 -18.51 15.24 6.41
N HIS A 335 -18.45 16.53 6.07
CA HIS A 335 -19.32 17.15 5.06
C HIS A 335 -18.61 17.55 3.76
N VAL A 336 -17.28 17.49 3.71
CA VAL A 336 -16.49 17.86 2.52
C VAL A 336 -15.57 16.71 2.11
N ASP A 337 -14.65 16.31 2.97
CA ASP A 337 -13.60 15.33 2.64
C ASP A 337 -14.14 13.91 2.55
N GLU A 338 -14.99 13.53 3.51
CA GLU A 338 -15.57 12.19 3.62
C GLU A 338 -16.83 12.03 2.75
N ALA A 339 -17.40 13.13 2.23
CA ALA A 339 -18.65 13.11 1.47
C ALA A 339 -18.56 12.34 0.13
N PRO A 340 -17.49 12.47 -0.68
CA PRO A 340 -17.26 11.59 -1.83
C PRO A 340 -17.19 10.10 -1.45
N PHE A 341 -16.54 9.76 -0.33
CA PHE A 341 -16.44 8.38 0.13
C PHE A 341 -17.78 7.84 0.63
N ALA A 342 -18.59 8.67 1.32
CA ALA A 342 -19.94 8.31 1.72
C ALA A 342 -20.84 7.98 0.51
N ALA A 343 -20.69 8.72 -0.60
CA ALA A 343 -21.35 8.40 -1.87
C ALA A 343 -20.87 7.05 -2.43
N ALA A 344 -19.55 6.84 -2.54
CA ALA A 344 -18.98 5.57 -3.03
C ALA A 344 -19.38 4.36 -2.17
N ILE A 345 -19.43 4.50 -0.84
CA ILE A 345 -19.91 3.46 0.08
C ILE A 345 -21.40 3.18 -0.15
N SER A 346 -22.21 4.22 -0.36
CA SER A 346 -23.65 4.09 -0.68
C SER A 346 -23.90 3.42 -2.04
N ALA A 347 -23.02 3.63 -3.00
CA ALA A 347 -23.00 2.96 -4.30
C ALA A 347 -22.47 1.51 -4.24
N GLY A 348 -22.02 1.04 -3.05
CA GLY A 348 -21.57 -0.33 -2.84
C GLY A 348 -20.10 -0.58 -3.20
N ALA A 349 -19.21 0.41 -3.02
CA ALA A 349 -17.78 0.25 -3.28
C ALA A 349 -17.18 -1.04 -2.66
N PRO A 350 -16.54 -1.90 -3.45
CA PRO A 350 -16.04 -3.20 -2.98
C PRO A 350 -14.76 -3.08 -2.13
N GLY A 351 -13.88 -2.14 -2.48
CA GLY A 351 -12.68 -1.77 -1.74
C GLY A 351 -12.66 -0.28 -1.42
N LEU A 352 -11.86 0.14 -0.44
CA LEU A 352 -11.61 1.55 -0.10
C LEU A 352 -10.27 1.69 0.61
N MET A 353 -9.45 2.68 0.23
CA MET A 353 -8.11 2.89 0.79
C MET A 353 -8.11 3.94 1.91
N LEU A 354 -7.42 3.61 3.01
CA LEU A 354 -7.18 4.48 4.15
C LEU A 354 -5.85 5.23 4.01
N ALA A 355 -5.85 6.55 4.20
CA ALA A 355 -4.67 7.40 4.14
C ALA A 355 -3.66 7.12 5.28
N THR A 356 -2.40 7.49 5.04
CA THR A 356 -1.30 7.45 6.04
C THR A 356 -1.03 8.81 6.72
N ALA A 357 -1.96 9.77 6.59
CA ALA A 357 -1.96 11.05 7.30
C ALA A 357 -2.69 10.99 8.66
N VAL A 358 -2.34 11.90 9.58
CA VAL A 358 -2.97 12.08 10.91
C VAL A 358 -4.05 13.16 10.83
N TYR A 359 -5.20 12.91 11.48
CA TYR A 359 -6.37 13.79 11.46
C TYR A 359 -6.80 14.13 12.90
N PRO A 360 -6.26 15.20 13.53
CA PRO A 360 -6.43 15.43 14.98
C PRO A 360 -7.87 15.58 15.49
N ALA A 361 -8.84 15.86 14.61
CA ALA A 361 -10.26 15.91 14.94
C ALA A 361 -10.94 14.52 15.02
N LEU A 362 -10.25 13.46 14.57
CA LEU A 362 -10.66 12.05 14.67
C LEU A 362 -9.71 11.27 15.59
N ASP A 363 -8.41 11.40 15.36
CA ASP A 363 -7.33 10.81 16.15
C ASP A 363 -6.07 11.71 16.08
N PRO A 364 -5.60 12.28 17.21
CA PRO A 364 -4.41 13.13 17.23
C PRO A 364 -3.09 12.35 17.27
N ALA A 365 -3.12 11.03 17.51
CA ALA A 365 -1.95 10.20 17.73
C ALA A 365 -1.66 9.24 16.57
N LEU A 366 -2.69 8.69 15.91
CA LEU A 366 -2.53 7.65 14.91
C LEU A 366 -2.98 8.12 13.50
N PRO A 367 -2.22 7.80 12.44
CA PRO A 367 -2.65 7.95 11.06
C PRO A 367 -3.93 7.17 10.76
N ALA A 368 -4.71 7.58 9.76
CA ALA A 368 -6.01 6.98 9.45
C ALA A 368 -5.96 5.44 9.25
N ALA A 369 -4.98 4.93 8.48
CA ALA A 369 -4.77 3.49 8.29
C ALA A 369 -4.36 2.71 9.56
N LEU A 370 -3.86 3.41 10.59
CA LEU A 370 -3.40 2.85 11.88
C LEU A 370 -4.36 3.15 13.04
N SER A 371 -5.41 3.93 12.83
CA SER A 371 -6.32 4.41 13.88
C SER A 371 -7.62 3.60 13.95
N PRO A 372 -7.95 2.97 15.10
CA PRO A 372 -9.27 2.37 15.31
C PRO A 372 -10.41 3.41 15.24
N ALA A 373 -10.15 4.67 15.59
CA ALA A 373 -11.14 5.74 15.53
C ALA A 373 -11.52 6.06 14.07
N VAL A 374 -10.58 5.97 13.12
CA VAL A 374 -10.84 6.20 11.70
C VAL A 374 -11.30 4.92 11.00
N ALA A 375 -10.49 3.85 11.05
CA ALA A 375 -10.70 2.63 10.28
C ALA A 375 -11.91 1.79 10.76
N THR A 376 -12.23 1.82 12.06
CA THR A 376 -13.39 1.12 12.62
C THR A 376 -14.53 2.08 12.96
N THR A 377 -14.31 3.09 13.81
CA THR A 377 -15.43 3.93 14.30
C THR A 377 -16.00 4.84 13.21
N GLU A 378 -15.17 5.59 12.47
CA GLU A 378 -15.66 6.50 11.43
C GLU A 378 -16.09 5.75 10.17
N LEU A 379 -15.20 4.97 9.56
CA LEU A 379 -15.45 4.28 8.29
C LEU A 379 -16.53 3.19 8.38
N ARG A 380 -16.44 2.28 9.36
CA ARG A 380 -17.39 1.15 9.48
C ARG A 380 -18.57 1.47 10.39
N GLY A 381 -18.33 2.21 11.47
CA GLY A 381 -19.36 2.59 12.42
C GLY A 381 -20.28 3.70 11.91
N ARG A 382 -19.72 4.87 11.55
CA ARG A 382 -20.51 6.03 11.11
C ARG A 382 -20.93 5.95 9.65
N LEU A 383 -20.02 5.58 8.75
CA LEU A 383 -20.31 5.48 7.31
C LEU A 383 -20.79 4.10 6.85
N GLY A 384 -20.77 3.09 7.73
CA GLY A 384 -21.39 1.78 7.45
C GLY A 384 -20.63 0.90 6.46
N PHE A 385 -19.35 1.18 6.15
CA PHE A 385 -18.61 0.45 5.11
C PHE A 385 -18.42 -1.05 5.43
N GLN A 386 -19.02 -1.90 4.60
CA GLN A 386 -18.95 -3.36 4.71
C GLN A 386 -17.89 -4.01 3.80
N GLY A 387 -17.35 -3.28 2.83
CA GLY A 387 -16.31 -3.75 1.91
C GLY A 387 -14.94 -3.92 2.56
N VAL A 388 -13.95 -4.20 1.72
CA VAL A 388 -12.56 -4.43 2.14
C VAL A 388 -11.83 -3.09 2.30
N SER A 389 -11.31 -2.80 3.50
CA SER A 389 -10.43 -1.64 3.69
C SER A 389 -8.98 -2.03 3.41
N ILE A 390 -8.26 -1.24 2.62
CA ILE A 390 -6.82 -1.39 2.37
C ILE A 390 -6.08 -0.18 2.93
N SER A 391 -4.88 -0.36 3.47
CA SER A 391 -4.00 0.77 3.78
C SER A 391 -3.40 1.35 2.49
N ASP A 392 -3.13 2.64 2.48
CA ASP A 392 -2.03 3.20 1.69
C ASP A 392 -0.67 2.60 2.17
N ASP A 393 0.45 2.85 1.49
CA ASP A 393 1.71 2.09 1.71
C ASP A 393 2.19 2.17 3.18
N LEU A 394 2.29 1.00 3.83
CA LEU A 394 2.79 0.91 5.20
C LEU A 394 4.31 1.11 5.30
N ASP A 395 5.04 1.08 4.18
CA ASP A 395 6.45 1.48 4.16
C ASP A 395 6.65 3.00 4.12
N ALA A 396 5.61 3.79 3.80
CA ALA A 396 5.70 5.24 3.56
C ALA A 396 6.45 6.01 4.67
N PRO A 397 7.34 6.97 4.31
CA PRO A 397 8.06 7.82 5.26
C PRO A 397 7.19 8.56 6.29
N ALA A 398 5.93 8.87 5.97
CA ALA A 398 4.96 9.39 6.94
C ALA A 398 4.80 8.50 8.19
N LEU A 399 5.00 7.19 8.05
CA LEU A 399 4.85 6.21 9.13
C LEU A 399 6.17 5.92 9.89
N SER A 400 7.26 6.61 9.58
CA SER A 400 8.59 6.41 10.19
C SER A 400 8.59 6.44 11.73
N ALA A 401 7.73 7.24 12.35
CA ALA A 401 7.59 7.33 13.81
C ALA A 401 6.86 6.13 14.46
N TYR A 402 6.20 5.26 13.68
CA TYR A 402 5.34 4.18 14.18
C TYR A 402 6.02 2.80 14.12
N GLY A 403 7.35 2.78 14.18
CA GLY A 403 8.18 1.57 14.16
C GLY A 403 8.47 1.06 12.74
N GLY A 404 8.89 -0.21 12.65
CA GLY A 404 9.13 -0.91 11.40
C GLY A 404 7.89 -1.59 10.83
N PRO A 405 8.03 -2.35 9.73
CA PRO A 405 6.91 -3.00 9.03
C PRO A 405 6.00 -3.83 9.95
N GLY A 406 6.59 -4.62 10.87
CA GLY A 406 5.85 -5.41 11.85
C GLY A 406 4.99 -4.58 12.80
N GLN A 407 5.52 -3.50 13.38
CA GLN A 407 4.75 -2.63 14.28
C GLN A 407 3.61 -1.91 13.54
N ARG A 408 3.86 -1.41 12.32
CA ARG A 408 2.85 -0.75 11.49
C ARG A 408 1.75 -1.74 11.08
N ALA A 409 2.12 -2.96 10.69
CA ALA A 409 1.19 -4.04 10.38
C ALA A 409 0.30 -4.39 11.59
N LEU A 410 0.87 -4.43 12.80
CA LEU A 410 0.12 -4.68 14.04
C LEU A 410 -0.88 -3.54 14.32
N LEU A 411 -0.45 -2.29 14.22
CA LEU A 411 -1.31 -1.13 14.43
C LEU A 411 -2.48 -1.11 13.42
N ALA A 412 -2.20 -1.29 12.12
CA ALA A 412 -3.23 -1.39 11.09
C ALA A 412 -4.19 -2.57 11.31
N THR A 413 -3.68 -3.73 11.74
CA THR A 413 -4.50 -4.90 12.08
C THR A 413 -5.44 -4.62 13.26
N LEU A 414 -4.93 -3.97 14.31
CA LEU A 414 -5.71 -3.59 15.50
C LEU A 414 -6.69 -2.43 15.22
N ALA A 415 -6.41 -1.59 14.22
CA ALA A 415 -7.31 -0.55 13.74
C ALA A 415 -8.55 -1.09 13.00
N GLY A 416 -8.47 -2.31 12.45
CA GLY A 416 -9.53 -2.90 11.64
C GLY A 416 -9.35 -2.70 10.12
N THR A 417 -8.14 -2.35 9.68
CA THR A 417 -7.73 -2.26 8.27
C THR A 417 -7.55 -3.67 7.69
N ASP A 418 -8.38 -4.10 6.75
CA ASP A 418 -8.44 -5.51 6.31
C ASP A 418 -7.17 -5.94 5.57
N LEU A 419 -6.77 -5.18 4.54
CA LEU A 419 -5.58 -5.40 3.72
C LEU A 419 -4.46 -4.43 4.10
N LEU A 420 -3.26 -4.97 4.24
CA LEU A 420 -2.04 -4.28 4.64
C LEU A 420 -1.12 -4.21 3.42
N LEU A 421 -0.95 -3.01 2.88
CA LEU A 421 -0.17 -2.76 1.68
C LEU A 421 1.29 -2.51 2.04
N PHE A 422 2.20 -3.30 1.49
CA PHE A 422 3.64 -3.05 1.51
C PHE A 422 4.12 -2.88 0.07
N ALA A 423 4.22 -1.62 -0.37
CA ALA A 423 4.50 -1.27 -1.75
C ALA A 423 6.00 -1.08 -2.03
N SER A 424 6.80 -0.73 -1.01
CA SER A 424 8.22 -0.42 -1.21
C SER A 424 9.12 -1.65 -1.36
N SER A 425 8.85 -2.77 -0.66
CA SER A 425 9.65 -3.99 -0.82
C SER A 425 8.97 -5.30 -0.38
N TYR A 426 9.39 -6.41 -0.98
CA TYR A 426 9.00 -7.76 -0.53
C TYR A 426 9.38 -8.02 0.94
N SER A 427 10.55 -7.56 1.38
CA SER A 427 11.06 -7.85 2.73
C SER A 427 10.27 -7.15 3.83
N SER A 428 9.62 -6.02 3.54
CA SER A 428 8.71 -5.36 4.48
C SER A 428 7.45 -6.20 4.75
N GLY A 429 6.79 -6.70 3.69
CA GLY A 429 5.66 -7.61 3.83
C GLY A 429 6.03 -8.92 4.55
N ALA A 430 7.22 -9.46 4.29
CA ALA A 430 7.73 -10.63 4.99
C ALA A 430 7.95 -10.36 6.49
N GLN A 431 8.58 -9.24 6.85
CA GLN A 431 8.74 -8.81 8.25
C GLN A 431 7.40 -8.58 8.95
N ALA A 432 6.40 -8.07 8.24
CA ALA A 432 5.04 -7.92 8.76
C ALA A 432 4.41 -9.29 9.07
N GLU A 433 4.49 -10.26 8.16
CA GLU A 433 3.95 -11.60 8.39
C GLU A 433 4.63 -12.29 9.59
N ASP A 434 5.97 -12.30 9.58
CA ASP A 434 6.79 -12.99 10.58
C ASP A 434 6.59 -12.39 11.99
N TYR A 435 6.20 -11.10 12.08
CA TYR A 435 5.83 -10.42 13.33
C TYR A 435 4.37 -10.68 13.76
N LEU A 436 3.42 -10.69 12.82
CA LEU A 436 2.00 -10.86 13.10
C LEU A 436 1.61 -12.30 13.49
N ILE A 437 2.20 -13.32 12.85
CA ILE A 437 1.89 -14.74 13.11
C ILE A 437 2.03 -15.12 14.59
N PRO A 438 3.17 -14.90 15.27
CA PRO A 438 3.32 -15.27 16.69
C PRO A 438 2.38 -14.46 17.60
N LEU A 439 2.13 -13.19 17.29
CA LEU A 439 1.20 -12.35 18.05
C LEU A 439 -0.26 -12.84 17.92
N ALA A 440 -0.68 -13.25 16.73
CA ALA A 440 -1.98 -13.89 16.51
C ALA A 440 -2.06 -15.25 17.23
N GLY A 441 -1.01 -16.07 17.16
CA GLY A 441 -0.93 -17.37 17.85
C GLY A 441 -1.00 -17.26 19.38
N MET A 442 -0.47 -16.16 19.95
CA MET A 442 -0.58 -15.83 21.38
C MET A 442 -1.88 -15.09 21.75
N GLY A 443 -2.81 -14.88 20.81
CA GLY A 443 -4.05 -14.14 21.05
C GLY A 443 -3.87 -12.64 21.33
N ARG A 444 -2.70 -12.07 21.03
CA ARG A 444 -2.43 -10.63 21.12
C ARG A 444 -3.13 -9.83 20.02
N ILE A 445 -3.44 -10.50 18.91
CA ILE A 445 -4.37 -10.00 17.88
C ILE A 445 -5.70 -10.74 18.09
N PRO A 446 -6.83 -10.04 18.32
CA PRO A 446 -8.11 -10.69 18.52
C PRO A 446 -8.55 -11.51 17.30
N ASN A 447 -8.74 -12.83 17.48
CA ASN A 447 -9.08 -13.73 16.38
C ASN A 447 -10.34 -13.31 15.63
N ALA A 448 -11.34 -12.75 16.32
CA ALA A 448 -12.55 -12.21 15.70
C ALA A 448 -12.28 -11.14 14.62
N GLY A 449 -11.27 -10.28 14.82
CA GLY A 449 -10.86 -9.28 13.84
C GLY A 449 -10.16 -9.89 12.62
N LEU A 450 -9.30 -10.89 12.84
CA LEU A 450 -8.68 -11.66 11.76
C LEU A 450 -9.74 -12.38 10.91
N CYS A 451 -10.66 -13.10 11.56
CA CYS A 451 -11.77 -13.81 10.93
C CYS A 451 -12.68 -12.87 10.11
N ALA A 452 -13.04 -11.70 10.66
CA ALA A 452 -13.91 -10.74 9.99
C ALA A 452 -13.26 -10.17 8.71
N SER A 453 -11.99 -9.75 8.78
CA SER A 453 -11.26 -9.26 7.60
C SER A 453 -11.06 -10.38 6.57
N ALA A 454 -10.60 -11.56 6.98
CA ALA A 454 -10.44 -12.70 6.08
C ALA A 454 -11.77 -13.07 5.39
N GLY A 455 -12.90 -13.01 6.10
CA GLY A 455 -14.23 -13.20 5.51
C GLY A 455 -14.58 -12.18 4.41
N ARG A 456 -14.32 -10.89 4.64
CA ARG A 456 -14.53 -9.84 3.62
C ARG A 456 -13.60 -10.03 2.41
N ILE A 457 -12.32 -10.30 2.66
CA ILE A 457 -11.30 -10.46 1.60
C ILE A 457 -11.60 -11.70 0.75
N LEU A 458 -12.00 -12.82 1.35
CA LEU A 458 -12.39 -14.02 0.60
C LEU A 458 -13.70 -13.81 -0.18
N THR A 459 -14.67 -13.09 0.39
CA THR A 459 -15.88 -12.67 -0.33
C THR A 459 -15.51 -11.82 -1.55
N LEU A 460 -14.67 -10.80 -1.40
CA LEU A 460 -14.19 -9.96 -2.52
C LEU A 460 -13.46 -10.80 -3.57
N ARG A 461 -12.49 -11.63 -3.16
CA ARG A 461 -11.73 -12.50 -4.06
C ARG A 461 -12.65 -13.48 -4.82
N SER A 462 -13.73 -13.95 -4.21
CA SER A 462 -14.68 -14.86 -4.86
C SER A 462 -15.52 -14.21 -5.99
N GLN A 463 -15.55 -12.88 -6.06
CA GLN A 463 -16.24 -12.13 -7.12
C GLN A 463 -15.35 -11.90 -8.36
N ILE A 464 -14.05 -12.16 -8.24
CA ILE A 464 -13.08 -11.97 -9.32
C ILE A 464 -13.25 -13.07 -10.36
N THR A 465 -13.43 -12.67 -11.63
CA THR A 465 -13.31 -13.55 -12.79
C THR A 465 -11.93 -13.36 -13.41
N VAL A 466 -11.14 -14.44 -13.53
CA VAL A 466 -9.86 -14.42 -14.24
C VAL A 466 -10.11 -14.74 -15.72
N PRO A 467 -9.55 -13.97 -16.68
CA PRO A 467 -9.67 -14.23 -18.12
C PRO A 467 -9.05 -15.56 -18.58
#